data_AF-A0A519K8S9-F1
#
_entry.id   AF-A0A519K8S9-F1
#
_cell.length_a   1.000
_cell.length_b   1.000
_cell.length_c   1.000
_cell.angle_alpha   90.00
_cell.angle_beta   90.00
_cell.angle_gamma   90.00
#
_symmetry.space_group_name_H-M   'P 1'
#
loop_
_entity.id
_entity.type
_entity.pdbx_description
1 polymer ?
#
loop_
_entity_poly.entity_id
_entity_poly.type
_entity_poly.pdbx_seq_one_letter_code
_entity_poly.pdbx_strand_id
1 'polypeptide(L)'
;MKKVLFLFLLSASCGFAQDIASNDGVSSPMYTGSRTIGEEKLLIKEDFKAMDGRMIVSNHACKINGTEMLHKVSVSVVCKQMAFNQIGVKKINDMILFANEKVGNMLNSGQHYKPSEIKMAYNPEAKNWSLTNLYSVTDDKGVATKKLLAFDFDAAGKYLGMKSVF
;
A
#
# COMPACT_ATOMS: atom_id res chain seq x y z
N MET A 1 -21.16 52.15 -22.41
CA MET A 1 -19.70 51.97 -22.38
C MET A 1 -19.06 53.03 -21.50
N LYS A 2 -18.74 52.70 -20.25
CA LYS A 2 -17.70 53.37 -19.45
C LYS A 2 -17.05 52.28 -18.61
N LYS A 3 -15.94 51.80 -19.15
CA LYS A 3 -15.00 50.88 -18.54
C LYS A 3 -14.31 51.58 -17.37
N VAL A 4 -13.94 50.76 -16.38
CA VAL A 4 -12.76 50.92 -15.54
C VAL A 4 -12.81 52.10 -14.58
N LEU A 5 -13.26 51.81 -13.36
CA LEU A 5 -12.69 52.46 -12.18
C LEU A 5 -12.37 51.40 -11.13
N PHE A 6 -11.08 51.05 -11.05
CA PHE A 6 -10.33 50.72 -9.83
C PHE A 6 -11.03 49.74 -8.86
N LEU A 7 -10.79 48.42 -8.85
CA LEU A 7 -9.48 47.73 -8.85
C LEU A 7 -8.43 48.40 -7.96
N PHE A 8 -8.83 48.85 -6.76
CA PHE A 8 -7.90 49.26 -5.70
C PHE A 8 -8.57 49.23 -4.32
N LEU A 9 -8.90 48.02 -3.82
CA LEU A 9 -9.08 47.78 -2.38
C LEU A 9 -8.74 46.31 -2.07
N LEU A 10 -7.57 45.92 -2.57
CA LEU A 10 -6.73 44.86 -2.02
C LEU A 10 -5.75 45.56 -1.07
N SER A 11 -6.02 45.53 0.23
CA SER A 11 -4.95 45.46 1.23
C SER A 11 -5.49 45.30 2.65
N ALA A 12 -4.90 44.32 3.32
CA ALA A 12 -4.74 44.18 4.77
C ALA A 12 -5.96 43.75 5.60
N SER A 13 -6.09 42.44 5.75
CA SER A 13 -5.80 41.86 7.08
C SER A 13 -5.34 40.42 6.93
N CYS A 14 -4.02 40.25 7.01
CA CYS A 14 -3.36 38.97 7.24
C CYS A 14 -3.83 38.37 8.57
N GLY A 15 -4.21 37.11 8.56
CA GLY A 15 -4.37 36.27 9.74
C GLY A 15 -3.95 34.87 9.36
N PHE A 16 -2.78 34.46 9.85
CA PHE A 16 -2.12 33.21 9.52
C PHE A 16 -2.97 32.00 9.95
N ALA A 17 -3.34 31.16 9.00
CA ALA A 17 -3.55 29.74 9.22
C ALA A 17 -2.69 28.99 8.20
N GLN A 18 -1.37 29.06 8.41
CA GLN A 18 -0.47 28.05 7.90
C GLN A 18 -0.74 26.79 8.72
N ASP A 19 -1.70 25.97 8.27
CA ASP A 19 -1.64 24.57 8.61
C ASP A 19 -0.80 23.87 7.54
N ILE A 20 0.21 23.20 8.07
CA ILE A 20 1.35 22.61 7.39
C ILE A 20 0.85 21.64 6.34
N ALA A 21 0.87 22.07 5.08
CA ALA A 21 1.07 21.14 3.98
C ALA A 21 2.48 20.58 4.19
N SER A 22 2.55 19.44 4.89
CA SER A 22 3.72 18.59 4.90
C SER A 22 3.94 18.20 3.45
N ASN A 23 4.85 18.93 2.82
CA ASN A 23 5.36 18.70 1.49
C ASN A 23 6.24 17.45 1.59
N ASP A 24 5.60 16.30 1.79
CA ASP A 24 6.19 15.00 1.51
C ASP A 24 6.22 14.87 0.00
N GLY A 25 7.12 15.65 -0.60
CA GLY A 25 7.73 15.38 -1.90
C GLY A 25 8.52 14.09 -1.78
N VAL A 26 7.82 12.98 -1.53
CA VAL A 26 8.34 11.65 -1.71
C VAL A 26 8.31 11.45 -3.21
N SER A 27 9.43 11.79 -3.85
CA SER A 27 9.87 11.06 -5.03
C SER A 27 9.50 9.60 -4.81
N SER A 28 8.71 9.02 -5.72
CA SER A 28 8.46 7.57 -5.69
C SER A 28 9.79 6.89 -5.39
N PRO A 29 9.93 6.14 -4.28
CA PRO A 29 11.22 5.58 -3.93
C PRO A 29 11.63 4.67 -5.08
N MET A 30 12.65 5.10 -5.82
CA MET A 30 13.34 4.25 -6.77
C MET A 30 13.99 3.17 -5.92
N TYR A 31 13.44 1.96 -6.01
CA TYR A 31 13.95 0.81 -5.28
C TYR A 31 15.36 0.48 -5.77
N THR A 32 16.37 1.02 -5.09
CA THR A 32 17.77 0.56 -5.19
C THR A 32 18.12 -0.24 -3.94
N GLY A 33 17.38 -1.32 -3.71
CA GLY A 33 17.65 -2.26 -2.61
C GLY A 33 18.61 -3.35 -3.06
N SER A 34 19.92 -3.12 -2.92
CA SER A 34 20.91 -4.20 -2.86
C SER A 34 21.01 -4.68 -1.42
N ARG A 35 20.26 -5.73 -1.07
CA ARG A 35 20.50 -6.55 0.12
C ARG A 35 20.18 -8.01 -0.22
N THR A 36 21.23 -8.82 -0.30
CA THR A 36 21.15 -10.27 -0.50
C THR A 36 20.62 -10.90 0.80
N ILE A 37 19.31 -11.01 0.92
CA ILE A 37 18.60 -11.79 1.94
C ILE A 37 17.72 -12.76 1.16
N GLY A 38 17.84 -14.07 1.45
CA GLY A 38 17.44 -15.18 0.59
C GLY A 38 16.14 -14.99 -0.20
N GLU A 39 16.16 -15.42 -1.46
CA GLU A 39 15.13 -15.18 -2.50
C GLU A 39 13.73 -14.99 -1.92
N GLU A 40 13.25 -13.75 -1.94
CA GLU A 40 11.86 -13.42 -1.65
C GLU A 40 10.97 -14.22 -2.60
N LYS A 41 10.26 -15.21 -2.03
CA LYS A 41 9.30 -16.01 -2.80
C LYS A 41 7.90 -15.44 -2.59
N LEU A 42 7.60 -14.41 -3.38
CA LEU A 42 6.25 -13.89 -3.60
C LEU A 42 5.55 -14.65 -4.73
N LEU A 43 4.48 -14.07 -5.28
CA LEU A 43 3.67 -14.68 -6.34
C LEU A 43 4.43 -14.73 -7.67
N ILE A 44 4.25 -15.81 -8.41
CA ILE A 44 4.62 -15.94 -9.82
C ILE A 44 3.35 -15.99 -10.68
N LYS A 45 3.50 -15.84 -12.01
CA LYS A 45 2.35 -15.76 -12.92
C LYS A 45 1.50 -17.03 -12.87
N GLU A 46 2.15 -18.17 -12.68
CA GLU A 46 1.58 -19.52 -12.66
C GLU A 46 0.68 -19.75 -11.44
N ASP A 47 0.82 -18.94 -10.39
CA ASP A 47 -0.06 -19.01 -9.21
C ASP A 47 -1.47 -18.51 -9.52
N PHE A 48 -1.62 -17.65 -10.54
CA PHE A 48 -2.89 -17.03 -10.91
C PHE A 48 -3.71 -17.95 -11.81
N LYS A 49 -4.92 -18.29 -11.36
CA LYS A 49 -5.88 -19.08 -12.12
C LYS A 49 -6.89 -18.16 -12.81
N ALA A 50 -7.07 -18.35 -14.11
CA ALA A 50 -8.11 -17.67 -14.86
C ALA A 50 -9.47 -18.37 -14.65
N MET A 51 -10.47 -17.64 -14.19
CA MET A 51 -11.83 -18.14 -13.98
C MET A 51 -12.84 -17.00 -14.15
N ASP A 52 -13.86 -17.18 -14.99
CA ASP A 52 -14.96 -16.21 -15.21
C ASP A 52 -14.50 -14.77 -15.51
N GLY A 53 -13.49 -14.63 -16.37
CA GLY A 53 -12.90 -13.33 -16.75
C GLY A 53 -12.11 -12.65 -15.63
N ARG A 54 -11.75 -13.40 -14.58
CA ARG A 54 -10.94 -12.96 -13.44
C ARG A 54 -9.64 -13.75 -13.37
N MET A 55 -8.64 -13.14 -12.75
CA MET A 55 -7.42 -13.82 -12.31
C MET A 55 -7.44 -13.91 -10.79
N ILE A 56 -7.24 -15.12 -10.27
CA ILE A 56 -7.44 -15.43 -8.87
C ILE A 56 -6.23 -16.19 -8.32
N VAL A 57 -5.72 -15.72 -7.20
CA VAL A 57 -4.84 -16.44 -6.28
C VAL A 57 -5.57 -16.53 -4.95
N SER A 58 -5.64 -17.72 -4.37
CA SER A 58 -6.33 -17.93 -3.09
C SER A 58 -5.38 -18.58 -2.09
N ASN A 59 -5.17 -17.91 -0.95
CA ASN A 59 -4.41 -18.40 0.20
C ASN A 59 -3.05 -19.02 -0.16
N HIS A 60 -2.33 -18.37 -1.08
CA HIS A 60 -1.01 -18.85 -1.49
C HIS A 60 0.03 -18.50 -0.41
N ALA A 61 0.80 -19.49 0.03
CA ALA A 61 1.81 -19.28 1.05
C ALA A 61 3.07 -18.63 0.44
N CYS A 62 3.31 -17.38 0.80
CA CYS A 62 4.47 -16.60 0.38
C CYS A 62 5.47 -16.42 1.53
N LYS A 63 6.70 -16.04 1.17
CA LYS A 63 7.68 -15.49 2.10
C LYS A 63 7.90 -14.01 1.80
N ILE A 64 7.73 -13.16 2.80
CA ILE A 64 7.96 -11.73 2.70
C ILE A 64 9.05 -11.36 3.70
N ASN A 65 10.02 -10.56 3.26
CA ASN A 65 11.07 -10.07 4.14
C ASN A 65 10.46 -9.07 5.14
N GLY A 66 10.59 -9.36 6.43
CA GLY A 66 10.38 -8.38 7.49
C GLY A 66 11.63 -7.56 7.71
N THR A 67 11.59 -6.63 8.66
CA THR A 67 12.75 -5.84 9.07
C THR A 67 13.93 -6.71 9.54
N GLU A 68 13.69 -7.94 10.01
CA GLU A 68 14.72 -8.82 10.57
C GLU A 68 14.59 -10.32 10.23
N MET A 69 13.41 -10.81 9.76
CA MET A 69 13.17 -12.23 9.46
C MET A 69 12.25 -12.43 8.26
N LEU A 70 12.41 -13.55 7.54
CA LEU A 70 11.45 -14.00 6.52
C LEU A 70 10.16 -14.51 7.18
N HIS A 71 9.04 -13.84 6.92
CA HIS A 71 7.74 -14.24 7.44
C HIS A 71 6.96 -15.08 6.43
N LYS A 72 6.29 -16.13 6.90
CA LYS A 72 5.29 -16.87 6.11
C LYS A 72 3.98 -16.09 6.14
N VAL A 73 3.47 -15.72 4.97
CA VAL A 73 2.26 -14.91 4.81
C VAL A 73 1.33 -15.61 3.82
N SER A 74 0.03 -15.64 4.12
CA SER A 74 -0.98 -16.09 3.16
C SER A 74 -1.38 -14.92 2.25
N VAL A 75 -1.26 -15.08 0.94
CA VAL A 75 -1.59 -14.05 -0.04
C VAL A 75 -2.77 -14.49 -0.89
N SER A 76 -3.79 -13.63 -1.00
CA SER A 76 -4.90 -13.81 -1.94
C SER A 76 -5.06 -12.58 -2.82
N VAL A 77 -5.26 -12.78 -4.12
CA VAL A 77 -5.45 -11.70 -5.10
C VAL A 77 -6.63 -12.03 -5.99
N VAL A 78 -7.57 -11.10 -6.15
CA VAL A 78 -8.70 -11.24 -7.08
C VAL A 78 -8.80 -10.01 -7.96
N CYS A 79 -8.73 -10.17 -9.27
CA CYS A 79 -8.85 -9.05 -10.20
C CYS A 79 -9.47 -9.45 -11.53
N LYS A 80 -9.92 -8.48 -12.31
CA LYS A 80 -10.32 -8.73 -13.71
C LYS A 80 -9.09 -9.09 -14.53
N GLN A 81 -9.25 -10.02 -15.48
CA GLN A 81 -8.14 -10.45 -16.33
C GLN A 81 -7.50 -9.29 -17.11
N MET A 82 -8.30 -8.33 -17.55
CA MET A 82 -7.80 -7.10 -18.18
C MET A 82 -6.88 -6.29 -17.26
N ALA A 83 -7.27 -6.12 -15.99
CA ALA A 83 -6.46 -5.37 -15.01
C ALA A 83 -5.17 -6.13 -14.69
N PHE A 84 -5.22 -7.46 -14.54
CA PHE A 84 -4.03 -8.30 -14.38
C PHE A 84 -3.07 -8.15 -15.56
N ASN A 85 -3.58 -8.21 -16.79
CA ASN A 85 -2.78 -8.08 -18.00
C ASN A 85 -2.15 -6.68 -18.14
N GLN A 86 -2.80 -5.64 -17.61
CA GLN A 86 -2.31 -4.27 -17.67
C GLN A 86 -1.12 -4.02 -16.74
N ILE A 87 -1.16 -4.52 -15.50
CA ILE A 87 -0.10 -4.23 -14.51
C ILE A 87 0.91 -5.37 -14.33
N GLY A 88 0.48 -6.61 -14.55
CA GLY A 88 1.29 -7.81 -14.37
C GLY A 88 1.57 -8.18 -12.90
N VAL A 89 2.06 -9.41 -12.72
CA VAL A 89 2.39 -9.98 -11.39
C VAL A 89 3.49 -9.18 -10.66
N LYS A 90 4.46 -8.64 -11.39
CA LYS A 90 5.54 -7.83 -10.80
C LYS A 90 4.98 -6.64 -10.04
N LYS A 91 4.08 -5.87 -10.66
CA LYS A 91 3.49 -4.68 -10.02
C LYS A 91 2.58 -5.05 -8.85
N ILE A 92 1.90 -6.20 -8.91
CA ILE A 92 1.12 -6.74 -7.79
C ILE A 92 2.04 -7.04 -6.60
N ASN A 93 3.18 -7.71 -6.83
CA ASN A 93 4.17 -7.96 -5.80
C ASN A 93 4.76 -6.66 -5.23
N ASP A 94 5.06 -5.67 -6.08
CA ASP A 94 5.55 -4.36 -5.64
C ASP A 94 4.55 -3.67 -4.70
N MET A 95 3.24 -3.74 -4.99
CA MET A 95 2.20 -3.19 -4.11
C MET A 95 2.09 -3.93 -2.78
N ILE A 96 2.25 -5.25 -2.79
CA ILE A 96 2.27 -6.10 -1.58
C ILE A 96 3.47 -5.73 -0.70
N LEU A 97 4.66 -5.63 -1.28
CA LEU A 97 5.89 -5.24 -0.59
C LEU A 97 5.78 -3.84 -0.01
N PHE A 98 5.31 -2.88 -0.81
CA PHE A 98 5.10 -1.51 -0.37
C PHE A 98 4.17 -1.45 0.85
N ALA A 99 3.03 -2.14 0.80
CA ALA A 99 2.09 -2.17 1.92
C ALA A 99 2.74 -2.77 3.17
N ASN A 100 3.45 -3.90 3.02
CA ASN A 100 4.15 -4.56 4.13
C ASN A 100 5.22 -3.67 4.78
N GLU A 101 6.04 -3.01 3.97
CA GLU A 101 7.07 -2.07 4.43
C GLU A 101 6.44 -0.87 5.14
N LYS A 102 5.37 -0.31 4.57
CA LYS A 102 4.67 0.84 5.15
C LYS A 102 4.11 0.52 6.55
N VAL A 103 3.57 -0.69 6.76
CA VAL A 103 3.14 -1.14 8.10
C VAL A 103 4.33 -1.21 9.06
N GLY A 104 5.44 -1.83 8.64
CA GLY A 104 6.64 -1.96 9.47
C GLY A 104 7.18 -0.61 9.92
N ASN A 105 7.20 0.38 9.03
CA ASN A 105 7.68 1.73 9.30
C ASN A 105 6.78 2.55 10.22
N MET A 106 5.53 2.13 10.45
CA MET A 106 4.59 2.81 11.35
C MET A 106 4.68 2.32 12.80
N LEU A 107 5.44 1.26 13.08
CA LEU A 107 5.53 0.71 14.42
C LEU A 107 6.53 1.49 15.27
N ASN A 108 6.24 1.60 16.57
CA ASN A 108 7.13 2.25 17.51
C ASN A 108 8.36 1.38 17.78
N SER A 109 9.46 2.01 18.21
CA SER A 109 10.62 1.28 18.75
C SER A 109 10.18 0.32 19.87
N GLY A 110 10.64 -0.94 19.82
CA GLY A 110 10.24 -2.00 20.76
C GLY A 110 9.07 -2.88 20.30
N GLN A 111 8.37 -2.49 19.23
CA GLN A 111 7.30 -3.30 18.66
C GLN A 111 7.81 -4.29 17.60
N HIS A 112 7.46 -5.56 17.76
CA HIS A 112 7.77 -6.60 16.78
C HIS A 112 6.61 -6.84 15.82
N TYR A 113 6.87 -6.61 14.54
CA TYR A 113 5.93 -6.85 13.44
C TYR A 113 5.88 -8.33 13.06
N LYS A 114 4.69 -8.87 12.84
CA LYS A 114 4.49 -10.20 12.25
C LYS A 114 3.30 -10.19 11.27
N PRO A 115 3.54 -10.10 9.95
CA PRO A 115 2.47 -10.24 8.96
C PRO A 115 1.89 -11.66 8.98
N SER A 116 0.61 -11.79 8.66
CA SER A 116 -0.08 -13.08 8.64
C SER A 116 -0.88 -13.33 7.37
N GLU A 117 -1.65 -12.34 6.92
CA GLU A 117 -2.49 -12.46 5.73
C GLU A 117 -2.52 -11.16 4.94
N ILE A 118 -2.39 -11.26 3.62
CA ILE A 118 -2.56 -10.15 2.69
C ILE A 118 -3.64 -10.53 1.69
N LYS A 119 -4.68 -9.71 1.59
CA LYS A 119 -5.75 -9.86 0.60
C LYS A 119 -5.77 -8.63 -0.30
N MET A 120 -5.84 -8.84 -1.60
CA MET A 120 -5.86 -7.78 -2.58
C MET A 120 -6.99 -7.99 -3.59
N ALA A 121 -7.70 -6.91 -3.92
CA ALA A 121 -8.76 -6.93 -4.91
C ALA A 121 -8.70 -5.71 -5.83
N TYR A 122 -9.02 -5.89 -7.11
CA TYR A 122 -9.28 -4.78 -8.03
C TYR A 122 -10.78 -4.48 -8.09
N ASN A 123 -11.16 -3.23 -7.81
CA ASN A 123 -12.52 -2.74 -8.02
C ASN A 123 -12.62 -2.10 -9.42
N PRO A 124 -13.37 -2.71 -10.37
CA PRO A 124 -13.50 -2.18 -11.71
C PRO A 124 -14.31 -0.89 -11.80
N GLU A 125 -15.21 -0.63 -10.85
CA GLU A 125 -16.06 0.57 -10.85
C GLU A 125 -15.25 1.80 -10.43
N ALA A 126 -14.51 1.69 -9.33
CA ALA A 126 -13.65 2.75 -8.82
C ALA A 126 -12.28 2.82 -9.53
N LYS A 127 -11.97 1.84 -10.38
CA LYS A 127 -10.68 1.67 -11.07
C LYS A 127 -9.49 1.73 -10.10
N ASN A 128 -9.60 1.05 -8.97
CA ASN A 128 -8.58 1.05 -7.93
C ASN A 128 -8.30 -0.37 -7.43
N TRP A 129 -7.15 -0.54 -6.80
CA TRP A 129 -6.80 -1.75 -6.07
C TRP A 129 -6.90 -1.47 -4.57
N SER A 130 -7.53 -2.37 -3.84
CA SER A 130 -7.59 -2.36 -2.38
C SER A 130 -6.80 -3.55 -1.87
N LEU A 131 -5.93 -3.32 -0.90
CA LEU A 131 -5.14 -4.33 -0.22
C LEU A 131 -5.38 -4.24 1.28
N THR A 132 -5.67 -5.35 1.94
CA THR A 132 -5.71 -5.43 3.41
C THR A 132 -4.54 -6.27 3.90
N ASN A 133 -3.85 -5.79 4.91
CA ASN A 133 -2.74 -6.46 5.58
C ASN A 133 -3.14 -6.75 7.04
N LEU A 134 -3.31 -8.02 7.36
CA LEU A 134 -3.56 -8.52 8.70
C LEU A 134 -2.24 -8.94 9.34
N TYR A 135 -1.93 -8.35 10.48
CA TYR A 135 -0.66 -8.58 11.18
C TYR A 135 -0.85 -8.57 12.69
N SER A 136 0.14 -9.12 13.39
CA SER A 136 0.28 -8.99 14.84
C SER A 136 1.42 -8.04 15.17
N VAL A 137 1.24 -7.28 16.24
CA VAL A 137 2.30 -6.49 16.88
C VAL A 137 2.48 -7.02 18.28
N THR A 138 3.71 -7.40 18.63
CA THR A 138 4.08 -7.73 20.01
C THR A 138 4.81 -6.55 20.63
N ASP A 139 4.35 -6.07 21.78
CA ASP A 139 5.01 -4.99 22.53
C ASP A 139 6.18 -5.49 23.40
N ASP A 140 6.88 -4.56 24.06
CA ASP A 140 8.01 -4.87 24.97
C ASP A 140 7.61 -5.75 26.16
N LYS A 141 6.31 -5.82 26.49
CA LYS A 141 5.77 -6.66 27.57
C LYS A 141 5.40 -8.05 27.08
N GLY A 142 5.61 -8.35 25.79
CA GLY A 142 5.26 -9.62 25.17
C GLY A 142 3.78 -9.74 24.81
N VAL A 143 2.99 -8.66 24.90
CA VAL A 143 1.56 -8.68 24.58
C VAL A 143 1.38 -8.57 23.07
N ALA A 144 0.79 -9.61 22.47
CA ALA A 144 0.51 -9.65 21.04
C ALA A 144 -0.90 -9.12 20.73
N THR A 145 -0.99 -8.07 19.91
CA THR A 145 -2.25 -7.49 19.42
C THR A 145 -2.37 -7.68 17.92
N LYS A 146 -3.53 -8.17 17.45
CA LYS A 146 -3.84 -8.25 16.02
C LYS A 146 -4.37 -6.91 15.51
N LYS A 147 -3.94 -6.51 14.32
CA LYS A 147 -4.33 -5.26 13.66
C LYS A 147 -4.59 -5.49 12.18
N LEU A 148 -5.43 -4.63 11.59
CA LEU A 148 -5.76 -4.68 10.17
C LEU A 148 -5.63 -3.30 9.54
N LEU A 149 -4.77 -3.19 8.54
CA LEU A 149 -4.61 -1.97 7.74
C LEU A 149 -5.05 -2.20 6.31
N ALA A 150 -5.73 -1.22 5.73
CA ALA A 150 -6.13 -1.20 4.33
C ALA A 150 -5.34 -0.15 3.55
N PHE A 151 -4.97 -0.48 2.32
CA PHE A 151 -4.20 0.34 1.40
C PHE A 151 -4.94 0.43 0.07
N ASP A 152 -5.10 1.64 -0.43
CA ASP A 152 -5.70 1.91 -1.74
C ASP A 152 -4.61 2.31 -2.74
N PHE A 153 -4.70 1.78 -3.96
CA PHE A 153 -3.85 2.12 -5.09
C PHE A 153 -4.71 2.43 -6.32
N ASP A 154 -4.25 3.30 -7.20
CA ASP A 154 -4.94 3.57 -8.47
C ASP A 154 -4.84 2.38 -9.45
N ALA A 155 -5.49 2.48 -10.61
CA ALA A 155 -5.48 1.43 -11.63
C ALA A 155 -4.07 0.98 -12.05
N ALA A 156 -3.07 1.87 -12.00
CA ALA A 156 -1.68 1.59 -12.37
C ALA A 156 -0.85 1.07 -11.19
N GLY A 157 -1.45 0.94 -10.00
CA GLY A 157 -0.79 0.51 -8.78
C GLY A 157 0.05 1.61 -8.12
N LYS A 158 -0.30 2.88 -8.31
CA LYS A 158 0.25 3.99 -7.53
C LYS A 158 -0.52 4.11 -6.23
N TYR A 159 0.21 4.23 -5.12
CA TYR A 159 -0.39 4.41 -3.79
C TYR A 159 -1.26 5.68 -3.73
N LEU A 160 -2.47 5.54 -3.18
CA LEU A 160 -3.43 6.63 -2.98
C LEU A 160 -3.60 6.98 -1.51
N GLY A 161 -3.62 5.98 -0.63
CA GLY A 161 -3.85 6.23 0.79
C GLY A 161 -3.98 4.95 1.59
N MET A 162 -4.02 5.11 2.91
CA MET A 162 -4.13 4.03 3.87
C MET A 162 -5.24 4.37 4.86
N LYS A 163 -5.99 3.35 5.27
CA LYS A 163 -7.06 3.45 6.25
C LYS A 163 -6.80 2.41 7.34
N SER A 164 -6.83 2.84 8.59
CA SER A 164 -6.89 1.91 9.71
C SER A 164 -8.30 1.33 9.78
N VAL A 165 -8.40 0.00 9.85
CA VAL A 165 -9.69 -0.68 9.95
C VAL A 165 -9.93 -1.08 11.41
N PHE A 166 -8.91 -1.61 12.10
CA PHE A 166 -8.92 -1.99 13.51
C PHE A 166 -7.51 -1.97 14.12
#